data_AF-A0A850Z7I4-F1
#
_entry.id   AF-A0A850Z7I4-F1
#
_cell.length_a   1.000
_cell.length_b   1.000
_cell.length_c   1.000
_cell.angle_alpha   90.00
_cell.angle_beta   90.00
_cell.angle_gamma   90.00
#
_symmetry.space_group_name_H-M   'P 1'
#
loop_
_entity.id
_entity.type
_entity.pdbx_description
1 polymer ?
#
loop_
_entity_poly.entity_id
_entity_poly.type
_entity_poly.pdbx_seq_one_letter_code
_entity_poly.pdbx_strand_id
1 'polypeptide(L)'
;PDKAENGEPYQRRRAVGSPLPPPAPRDGAPLAGSSSWRRIMLMILAITIHNIPEGLAVGVGFGAIGKSASATFQSARNLAIGIGIQNFPEGLAVSLPLRGAGFSRWKAFWYGQLSGMVEPLAGLLGAFAVVLAEPLLPYALGFAAGAMVYVVMDDIIPEAQTSGNGKLASWTSILGFVVMMSLDVGLG
;
A
#
# COMPACT_ATOMS: atom_id res chain seq x y z
N PRO A 1 62.56 22.31 -37.10
CA PRO A 1 62.12 22.83 -35.77
C PRO A 1 61.06 21.87 -35.18
N ASP A 2 61.45 20.79 -34.49
CA ASP A 2 61.73 20.67 -33.03
C ASP A 2 60.50 20.96 -32.15
N LYS A 3 59.85 19.91 -31.59
CA LYS A 3 59.87 19.46 -30.18
C LYS A 3 59.06 20.37 -29.22
N ALA A 4 58.01 19.82 -28.60
CA ALA A 4 58.02 19.37 -27.20
C ALA A 4 57.98 20.57 -26.24
N GLU A 5 56.87 20.85 -25.54
CA GLU A 5 56.52 20.27 -24.23
C GLU A 5 56.53 21.41 -23.19
N ASN A 6 55.69 21.26 -22.16
CA ASN A 6 55.83 21.80 -20.80
C ASN A 6 55.16 23.13 -20.38
N GLY A 7 54.29 22.95 -19.38
CA GLY A 7 54.34 23.71 -18.13
C GLY A 7 53.15 24.65 -17.93
N GLU A 8 51.97 24.19 -17.54
CA GLU A 8 51.53 23.73 -16.21
C GLU A 8 50.47 24.72 -15.67
N PRO A 9 49.51 24.24 -14.86
CA PRO A 9 48.24 24.85 -14.54
C PRO A 9 48.27 25.56 -13.17
N TYR A 10 47.13 26.08 -12.72
CA TYR A 10 46.88 26.51 -11.33
C TYR A 10 47.75 27.65 -10.76
N GLN A 11 47.32 28.88 -10.99
CA GLN A 11 47.53 29.98 -10.03
C GLN A 11 46.18 30.30 -9.35
N ARG A 12 45.68 29.36 -8.53
CA ARG A 12 44.56 29.64 -7.60
C ARG A 12 45.16 30.35 -6.39
N ARG A 13 45.04 31.68 -6.40
CA ARG A 13 45.29 32.63 -5.31
C ARG A 13 45.11 31.98 -3.92
N ARG A 14 46.20 31.85 -3.16
CA ARG A 14 46.19 31.56 -1.72
C ARG A 14 45.46 32.72 -1.01
N ALA A 15 44.16 32.57 -0.80
CA ALA A 15 43.44 33.31 0.22
C ALA A 15 43.59 32.51 1.52
N VAL A 16 44.42 33.02 2.43
CA VAL A 16 44.42 32.64 3.84
C VAL A 16 43.05 33.05 4.39
N GLY A 17 42.13 32.09 4.48
CA GLY A 17 40.78 32.26 4.98
C GLY A 17 40.64 31.53 6.32
N SER A 18 40.12 32.26 7.30
CA SER A 18 39.93 31.94 8.72
C SER A 18 39.42 30.52 9.02
N PRO A 19 39.69 29.96 10.21
CA PRO A 19 39.12 28.67 10.61
C PRO A 19 37.59 28.75 10.53
N LEU A 20 37.00 27.78 9.83
CA LEU A 20 35.55 27.60 9.80
C LEU A 20 35.04 27.47 11.25
N PRO A 21 33.97 28.19 11.64
CA PRO A 21 33.37 28.00 12.95
C PRO A 21 32.90 26.54 13.08
N PRO A 22 32.90 25.98 14.32
CA PRO A 22 32.40 24.63 14.54
C PRO A 22 30.96 24.51 14.02
N PRO A 23 30.57 23.35 13.46
CA PRO A 23 29.20 23.15 13.02
C PRO A 23 28.25 23.41 14.19
N ALA A 24 27.23 24.22 13.94
CA ALA A 24 26.17 24.46 14.92
C ALA A 24 25.64 23.11 15.43
N PRO A 25 25.30 23.00 16.73
CA PRO A 25 24.58 21.83 17.23
C PRO A 25 23.37 21.60 16.32
N ARG A 26 23.22 20.38 15.80
CA ARG A 26 22.01 19.99 15.06
C ARG A 26 20.87 19.92 16.07
N ASP A 27 20.30 21.07 16.39
CA ASP A 27 19.07 21.15 17.16
C ASP A 27 17.93 20.54 16.34
N GLY A 28 17.27 19.56 16.96
CA GLY A 28 15.99 19.04 16.51
C GLY A 28 16.09 17.92 15.48
N ALA A 29 16.34 16.70 15.96
CA ALA A 29 15.67 15.56 15.33
C ALA A 29 14.16 15.91 15.26
N PRO A 30 13.51 15.87 14.08
CA PRO A 30 12.09 16.11 14.01
C PRO A 30 11.41 15.12 14.94
N LEU A 31 10.46 15.60 15.75
CA LEU A 31 9.61 14.75 16.58
C LEU A 31 8.90 13.74 15.67
N ALA A 32 9.50 12.57 15.46
CA ALA A 32 9.04 11.53 14.53
C ALA A 32 7.69 10.89 14.93
N GLY A 33 7.06 11.36 16.00
CA GLY A 33 5.89 10.74 16.60
C GLY A 33 4.55 11.09 15.95
N SER A 34 4.34 12.33 15.48
CA SER A 34 3.01 12.75 15.00
C SER A 34 2.76 12.43 13.52
N SER A 35 3.79 12.58 12.66
CA SER A 35 3.66 12.33 11.23
C SER A 35 3.60 10.85 10.90
N SER A 36 4.45 10.02 11.53
CA SER A 36 4.47 8.56 11.34
C SER A 36 3.17 7.92 11.83
N TRP A 37 2.66 8.35 13.01
CA TRP A 37 1.41 7.83 13.54
C TRP A 37 0.20 8.20 12.67
N ARG A 38 0.16 9.45 12.16
CA ARG A 38 -0.89 9.87 11.23
C ARG A 38 -0.89 9.01 9.96
N ARG A 39 0.28 8.72 9.37
CA ARG A 39 0.40 7.83 8.20
C ARG A 39 -0.11 6.43 8.49
N ILE A 40 0.30 5.83 9.62
CA ILE A 40 -0.17 4.48 10.02
C ILE A 40 -1.70 4.46 10.16
N MET A 41 -2.29 5.50 10.76
CA MET A 41 -3.75 5.60 10.91
C MET A 41 -4.47 5.80 9.58
N LEU A 42 -3.94 6.64 8.68
CA LEU A 42 -4.51 6.84 7.34
C LEU A 42 -4.46 5.56 6.51
N MET A 43 -3.36 4.83 6.56
CA MET A 43 -3.21 3.53 5.89
C MET A 43 -4.20 2.49 6.43
N ILE A 44 -4.32 2.37 7.76
CA ILE A 44 -5.30 1.45 8.39
C ILE A 44 -6.72 1.82 7.99
N LEU A 45 -7.07 3.11 8.03
CA LEU A 45 -8.39 3.59 7.65
C LEU A 45 -8.68 3.30 6.17
N ALA A 46 -7.72 3.58 5.29
CA ALA A 46 -7.90 3.36 3.86
C ALA A 46 -8.10 1.88 3.52
N ILE A 47 -7.26 0.99 4.07
CA ILE A 47 -7.40 -0.47 3.90
C ILE A 47 -8.76 -0.93 4.44
N THR A 48 -9.16 -0.47 5.64
CA THR A 48 -10.46 -0.81 6.22
C THR A 48 -11.63 -0.38 5.32
N ILE A 49 -11.57 0.82 4.73
CA ILE A 49 -12.61 1.32 3.83
C ILE A 49 -12.64 0.52 2.52
N HIS A 50 -11.47 0.11 2.01
CA HIS A 50 -11.35 -0.66 0.78
C HIS A 50 -11.97 -2.07 0.89
N ASN A 51 -11.84 -2.67 2.07
CA ASN A 51 -12.39 -4.00 2.37
C ASN A 51 -13.92 -4.06 2.34
N ILE A 52 -14.61 -2.91 2.44
CA ILE A 52 -16.09 -2.87 2.39
C ILE A 52 -16.60 -3.23 0.98
N PRO A 53 -16.19 -2.54 -0.10
CA PRO A 53 -16.53 -2.92 -1.47
C PRO A 53 -16.18 -4.37 -1.82
N GLU A 54 -15.03 -4.87 -1.37
CA GLU A 54 -14.62 -6.27 -1.59
C GLU A 54 -15.56 -7.26 -0.92
N GLY A 55 -15.85 -7.05 0.37
CA GLY A 55 -16.79 -7.88 1.10
C GLY A 55 -18.17 -7.85 0.44
N LEU A 56 -18.67 -6.67 0.07
CA LEU A 56 -19.92 -6.52 -0.67
C LEU A 56 -19.88 -7.29 -2.00
N ALA A 57 -18.77 -7.26 -2.75
CA ALA A 57 -18.63 -7.97 -4.01
C ALA A 57 -18.71 -9.50 -3.83
N VAL A 58 -18.03 -10.04 -2.81
CA VAL A 58 -18.15 -11.46 -2.43
C VAL A 58 -19.59 -11.80 -2.06
N GLY A 59 -20.21 -10.99 -1.19
CA GLY A 59 -21.58 -11.18 -0.73
C GLY A 59 -22.61 -11.17 -1.85
N VAL A 60 -22.54 -10.16 -2.71
CA VAL A 60 -23.40 -10.05 -3.89
C VAL A 60 -23.15 -11.19 -4.86
N GLY A 61 -21.89 -11.58 -5.09
CA GLY A 61 -21.55 -12.73 -5.93
C GLY A 61 -22.26 -14.01 -5.48
N PHE A 62 -22.24 -14.32 -4.18
CA PHE A 62 -22.97 -15.46 -3.63
C PHE A 62 -24.49 -15.27 -3.59
N GLY A 63 -24.99 -14.07 -3.26
CA GLY A 63 -26.42 -13.78 -3.17
C GLY A 63 -27.11 -13.67 -4.55
N ALA A 64 -26.34 -13.48 -5.63
CA ALA A 64 -26.85 -13.40 -6.99
C ALA A 64 -26.86 -14.75 -7.72
N ILE A 65 -26.41 -15.85 -7.08
CA ILE A 65 -26.34 -17.16 -7.73
C ILE A 65 -27.70 -17.54 -8.32
N GLY A 66 -27.71 -17.86 -9.62
CA GLY A 66 -28.90 -18.24 -10.36
C GLY A 66 -29.75 -17.07 -10.89
N LYS A 67 -29.40 -15.81 -10.60
CA LYS A 67 -30.08 -14.63 -11.18
C LYS A 67 -29.72 -14.36 -12.64
N SER A 68 -28.55 -14.84 -13.09
CA SER A 68 -28.08 -14.74 -14.47
C SER A 68 -27.23 -15.96 -14.83
N ALA A 69 -26.96 -16.15 -16.12
CA ALA A 69 -26.11 -17.24 -16.60
C ALA A 69 -24.65 -17.12 -16.11
N SER A 70 -24.19 -15.91 -15.78
CA SER A 70 -22.83 -15.65 -15.29
C SER A 70 -22.72 -15.70 -13.75
N ALA A 71 -23.83 -15.51 -13.02
CA ALA A 71 -23.87 -15.59 -11.56
C ALA A 71 -23.98 -17.04 -11.10
N THR A 72 -22.84 -17.75 -11.10
CA THR A 72 -22.74 -19.15 -10.72
C THR A 72 -22.04 -19.29 -9.38
N PHE A 73 -22.22 -20.43 -8.71
CA PHE A 73 -21.45 -20.74 -7.51
C PHE A 73 -19.94 -20.74 -7.79
N GLN A 74 -19.53 -21.19 -8.97
CA GLN A 74 -18.13 -21.22 -9.36
C GLN A 74 -17.53 -19.82 -9.49
N SER A 75 -18.23 -18.87 -10.12
CA SER A 75 -17.75 -17.49 -10.23
C SER A 75 -17.70 -16.80 -8.86
N ALA A 76 -18.72 -16.97 -8.02
CA ALA A 76 -18.73 -16.42 -6.66
C ALA A 76 -17.60 -17.00 -5.77
N ARG A 77 -17.38 -18.32 -5.85
CA ARG A 77 -16.28 -19.00 -5.12
C ARG A 77 -14.92 -18.51 -5.58
N ASN A 78 -14.71 -18.41 -6.89
CA ASN A 78 -13.43 -17.99 -7.41
C ASN A 78 -13.11 -16.53 -7.04
N LEU A 79 -14.10 -15.64 -7.11
CA LEU A 79 -13.99 -14.25 -6.62
C LEU A 79 -13.58 -14.21 -5.15
N ALA A 80 -14.24 -15.00 -4.29
CA ALA A 80 -13.91 -15.06 -2.87
C ALA A 80 -12.50 -15.57 -2.59
N ILE A 81 -12.00 -16.52 -3.38
CA ILE A 81 -10.62 -17.00 -3.28
C ILE A 81 -9.64 -15.91 -3.72
N GLY A 82 -9.93 -15.20 -4.81
CA GLY A 82 -9.10 -14.11 -5.30
C GLY A 82 -8.92 -13.01 -4.25
N ILE A 83 -10.03 -12.53 -3.70
CA ILE A 83 -10.05 -11.53 -2.62
C ILE A 83 -9.35 -12.08 -1.36
N GLY A 84 -9.61 -13.33 -0.97
CA GLY A 84 -8.95 -13.93 0.19
C GLY A 84 -7.42 -13.97 0.07
N ILE A 85 -6.87 -14.14 -1.13
CA ILE A 85 -5.42 -14.19 -1.35
C ILE A 85 -4.78 -12.81 -1.22
N GLN A 86 -5.36 -11.76 -1.80
CA GLN A 86 -4.82 -10.39 -1.70
C GLN A 86 -4.96 -9.79 -0.29
N ASN A 87 -5.94 -10.24 0.49
CA ASN A 87 -6.17 -9.72 1.84
C ASN A 87 -5.07 -10.11 2.83
N PHE A 88 -4.29 -11.16 2.51
CA PHE A 88 -3.11 -11.52 3.29
C PHE A 88 -1.99 -10.45 3.19
N PRO A 89 -1.50 -10.07 1.99
CA PRO A 89 -0.65 -8.90 1.81
C PRO A 89 -1.16 -7.61 2.47
N GLU A 90 -2.46 -7.33 2.40
CA GLU A 90 -3.04 -6.13 3.02
C GLU A 90 -3.02 -6.16 4.55
N GLY A 91 -3.37 -7.30 5.15
CA GLY A 91 -3.26 -7.50 6.58
C GLY A 91 -1.81 -7.35 7.09
N LEU A 92 -0.84 -7.79 6.28
CA LEU A 92 0.58 -7.54 6.55
C LEU A 92 0.96 -6.07 6.40
N ALA A 93 0.41 -5.37 5.40
CA ALA A 93 0.63 -3.94 5.20
C ALA A 93 0.15 -3.11 6.40
N VAL A 94 -0.90 -3.55 7.12
CA VAL A 94 -1.32 -2.96 8.41
C VAL A 94 -0.41 -3.39 9.56
N SER A 95 -0.09 -4.68 9.63
CA SER A 95 0.63 -5.26 10.78
C SER A 95 2.07 -4.79 10.89
N LEU A 96 2.80 -4.67 9.77
CA LEU A 96 4.23 -4.36 9.79
C LEU A 96 4.55 -2.94 10.28
N PRO A 97 3.83 -1.88 9.87
CA PRO A 97 4.05 -0.53 10.40
C PRO A 97 3.69 -0.41 11.88
N LEU A 98 2.63 -1.08 12.34
CA LEU A 98 2.29 -1.14 13.77
C LEU A 98 3.41 -1.82 14.58
N ARG A 99 4.00 -2.89 14.04
CA ARG A 99 5.16 -3.54 14.64
C ARG A 99 6.36 -2.60 14.68
N GLY A 100 6.61 -1.85 13.61
CA GLY A 100 7.64 -0.81 13.53
C GLY A 100 7.44 0.32 14.55
N ALA A 101 6.19 0.67 14.84
CA ALA A 101 5.81 1.65 15.86
C ALA A 101 5.91 1.14 17.31
N GLY A 102 6.40 -0.09 17.52
CA GLY A 102 6.68 -0.65 18.86
C GLY A 102 5.60 -1.57 19.42
N PHE A 103 4.53 -1.88 18.68
CA PHE A 103 3.53 -2.84 19.14
C PHE A 103 4.11 -4.26 19.21
N SER A 104 3.60 -5.09 20.12
CA SER A 104 3.99 -6.50 20.19
C SER A 104 3.56 -7.24 18.92
N ARG A 105 4.29 -8.29 18.54
CA ARG A 105 4.01 -9.12 17.34
C ARG A 105 2.53 -9.53 17.27
N TRP A 106 2.00 -10.02 18.40
CA TRP A 106 0.60 -10.44 18.49
C TRP A 106 -0.39 -9.29 18.37
N LYS A 107 -0.13 -8.13 18.98
CA LYS A 107 -1.03 -6.97 18.86
C LYS A 107 -1.06 -6.45 17.43
N ALA A 108 0.10 -6.32 16.80
CA ALA A 108 0.22 -5.86 15.41
C ALA A 108 -0.52 -6.79 14.44
N PHE A 109 -0.31 -8.10 14.58
CA PHE A 109 -1.04 -9.12 13.81
C PHE A 109 -2.56 -9.01 14.00
N TRP A 110 -3.03 -8.93 15.26
CA TRP A 110 -4.47 -8.81 15.52
C TRP A 110 -5.07 -7.55 14.91
N TYR A 111 -4.39 -6.41 14.95
CA TYR A 111 -4.87 -5.22 14.28
C TYR A 111 -4.97 -5.38 12.76
N GLY A 112 -4.02 -6.08 12.12
CA GLY A 112 -4.13 -6.43 10.70
C GLY A 112 -5.32 -7.33 10.38
N GLN A 113 -5.62 -8.30 11.24
CA GLN A 113 -6.82 -9.13 11.07
C GLN A 113 -8.11 -8.33 11.31
N LEU A 114 -8.12 -7.44 12.31
CA LEU A 114 -9.27 -6.61 12.64
C LEU A 114 -9.61 -5.63 11.51
N SER A 115 -8.62 -5.09 10.79
CA SER A 115 -8.89 -4.26 9.60
C SER A 115 -9.57 -5.03 8.47
N GLY A 116 -9.35 -6.35 8.38
CA GLY A 116 -10.04 -7.23 7.43
C GLY A 116 -11.44 -7.66 7.89
N MET A 117 -11.77 -7.56 9.18
CA MET A 117 -13.01 -8.10 9.74
C MET A 117 -14.29 -7.38 9.26
N VAL A 118 -14.14 -6.22 8.63
CA VAL A 118 -15.23 -5.52 7.96
C VAL A 118 -15.73 -6.26 6.71
N GLU A 119 -14.88 -7.06 6.06
CA GLU A 119 -15.21 -7.78 4.83
C GLU A 119 -16.28 -8.86 5.05
N PRO A 120 -16.20 -9.77 6.05
CA PRO A 120 -17.29 -10.69 6.35
C PRO A 120 -18.62 -10.01 6.69
N LEU A 121 -18.58 -8.87 7.37
CA LEU A 121 -19.78 -8.09 7.70
C LEU A 121 -20.40 -7.50 6.44
N ALA A 122 -19.58 -6.87 5.61
CA ALA A 122 -19.99 -6.32 4.32
C ALA A 122 -20.50 -7.42 3.37
N GLY A 123 -19.88 -8.59 3.35
CA GLY A 123 -20.33 -9.73 2.56
C GLY A 123 -21.66 -10.30 3.01
N LEU A 124 -21.91 -10.37 4.32
CA LEU A 124 -23.23 -10.75 4.82
C LEU A 124 -24.29 -9.73 4.38
N LEU A 125 -24.00 -8.43 4.49
CA LEU A 125 -24.90 -7.38 4.02
C LEU A 125 -25.14 -7.46 2.51
N GLY A 126 -24.09 -7.66 1.71
CA GLY A 126 -24.17 -7.81 0.25
C GLY A 126 -25.03 -9.00 -0.17
N ALA A 127 -24.90 -10.13 0.54
CA ALA A 127 -25.68 -11.34 0.28
C ALA A 127 -27.18 -11.15 0.58
N PHE A 128 -27.54 -10.40 1.62
CA PHE A 128 -28.94 -10.12 1.95
C PHE A 128 -29.55 -8.97 1.12
N ALA A 129 -28.73 -7.98 0.76
CA ALA A 129 -29.18 -6.74 0.12
C ALA A 129 -28.81 -6.68 -1.38
N VAL A 130 -28.70 -7.82 -2.06
CA VAL A 130 -28.22 -7.90 -3.46
C VAL A 130 -28.88 -6.88 -4.39
N VAL A 131 -30.20 -6.73 -4.32
CA VAL A 131 -30.96 -5.81 -5.20
C VAL A 131 -30.53 -4.35 -5.01
N LEU A 132 -30.13 -3.97 -3.78
CA LEU A 132 -29.65 -2.64 -3.46
C LEU A 132 -28.14 -2.50 -3.73
N ALA A 133 -27.35 -3.52 -3.41
CA ALA A 133 -25.90 -3.49 -3.48
C ALA A 133 -25.37 -3.61 -4.92
N GLU A 134 -25.99 -4.43 -5.77
CA GLU A 134 -25.52 -4.73 -7.13
C GLU A 134 -25.38 -3.47 -8.02
N PRO A 135 -26.34 -2.52 -8.05
CA PRO A 135 -26.17 -1.27 -8.81
C PRO A 135 -25.14 -0.30 -8.21
N LEU A 136 -24.87 -0.40 -6.90
CA LEU A 136 -23.93 0.48 -6.19
C LEU A 136 -22.49 -0.03 -6.29
N LEU A 137 -22.29 -1.33 -6.49
CA LEU A 137 -20.99 -1.98 -6.49
C LEU A 137 -19.97 -1.37 -7.45
N PRO A 138 -20.27 -1.05 -8.73
CA PRO A 138 -19.27 -0.48 -9.63
C PRO A 138 -18.73 0.87 -9.14
N TYR A 139 -19.59 1.69 -8.53
CA TYR A 139 -19.21 2.97 -7.97
C TYR A 139 -18.40 2.79 -6.68
N ALA A 140 -18.82 1.86 -5.82
CA ALA A 140 -18.11 1.53 -4.59
C ALA A 140 -16.71 0.99 -4.88
N LEU A 141 -16.57 0.03 -5.80
CA LEU A 141 -15.30 -0.54 -6.24
C LEU A 141 -14.41 0.51 -6.93
N GLY A 142 -14.98 1.36 -7.79
CA GLY A 142 -14.22 2.45 -8.43
C GLY A 142 -13.68 3.46 -7.43
N PHE A 143 -14.49 3.83 -6.43
CA PHE A 143 -14.04 4.68 -5.32
C PHE A 143 -12.94 3.99 -4.50
N ALA A 144 -13.11 2.71 -4.18
CA ALA A 144 -12.13 1.91 -3.44
C ALA A 144 -10.79 1.86 -4.18
N ALA A 145 -10.81 1.56 -5.48
CA ALA A 145 -9.62 1.49 -6.32
C ALA A 145 -8.87 2.83 -6.34
N GLY A 146 -9.61 3.95 -6.51
CA GLY A 146 -9.01 5.29 -6.45
C GLY A 146 -8.35 5.60 -5.11
N ALA A 147 -9.00 5.24 -3.99
CA ALA A 147 -8.45 5.41 -2.65
C ALA A 147 -7.14 4.62 -2.45
N MET A 148 -7.08 3.38 -2.92
CA MET A 148 -5.86 2.56 -2.79
C MET A 148 -4.73 3.05 -3.69
N VAL A 149 -5.03 3.54 -4.90
CA VAL A 149 -4.02 4.21 -5.73
C VAL A 149 -3.43 5.42 -5.01
N TYR A 150 -4.27 6.25 -4.38
CA TYR A 150 -3.80 7.40 -3.60
C TYR A 150 -2.87 6.97 -2.46
N VAL A 151 -3.27 5.99 -1.65
CA VAL A 151 -2.46 5.48 -0.51
C VAL A 151 -1.12 4.90 -0.99
N VAL A 152 -1.13 4.14 -2.09
CA VAL A 152 0.10 3.57 -2.65
C VAL A 152 1.05 4.68 -3.10
N MET A 153 0.53 5.73 -3.76
CA MET A 153 1.33 6.81 -4.32
C MET A 153 1.83 7.82 -3.27
N ASP A 154 0.99 8.16 -2.29
CA ASP A 154 1.28 9.22 -1.31
C ASP A 154 1.99 8.69 -0.05
N ASP A 155 1.73 7.43 0.33
CA ASP A 155 2.31 6.82 1.53
C ASP A 155 3.31 5.70 1.19
N ILE A 156 2.89 4.62 0.52
CA ILE A 156 3.70 3.38 0.43
C ILE A 156 4.97 3.58 -0.42
N ILE A 157 4.85 4.15 -1.62
CA ILE A 157 6.00 4.37 -2.51
C ILE A 157 7.00 5.37 -1.89
N PRO A 158 6.59 6.55 -1.40
CA PRO A 158 7.50 7.49 -0.75
C PRO A 158 8.19 6.92 0.49
N GLU A 159 7.47 6.15 1.32
CA GLU A 159 8.05 5.48 2.49
C GLU A 159 9.15 4.49 2.09
N ALA A 160 8.91 3.70 1.04
CA ALA A 160 9.90 2.74 0.55
C ALA A 160 11.16 3.41 -0.04
N GLN A 161 11.00 4.56 -0.72
CA GLN A 161 12.10 5.34 -1.27
C GLN A 161 12.93 5.99 -0.17
N THR A 162 12.28 6.63 0.80
CA THR A 162 12.94 7.28 1.95
C THR A 162 13.64 6.27 2.87
N SER A 163 13.12 5.04 2.96
CA SER A 163 13.74 3.93 3.68
C SER A 163 14.95 3.30 2.96
N GLY A 164 15.35 3.80 1.78
CA GLY A 164 16.50 3.30 1.02
C GLY A 164 16.23 2.02 0.23
N ASN A 165 14.99 1.53 0.19
CA ASN A 165 14.62 0.24 -0.43
C ASN A 165 13.95 0.41 -1.80
N GLY A 166 14.07 1.58 -2.45
CA GLY A 166 13.29 1.92 -3.65
C GLY A 166 13.38 0.92 -4.81
N LYS A 167 14.56 0.35 -5.08
CA LYS A 167 14.74 -0.69 -6.11
C LYS A 167 14.04 -1.99 -5.74
N LEU A 168 14.21 -2.45 -4.49
CA LEU A 168 13.57 -3.67 -4.01
C LEU A 168 12.04 -3.51 -4.05
N ALA A 169 11.54 -2.38 -3.53
CA ALA A 169 10.12 -2.05 -3.54
C ALA A 169 9.54 -2.06 -4.95
N SER A 170 10.23 -1.46 -5.93
CA SER A 170 9.80 -1.46 -7.33
C SER A 170 9.68 -2.89 -7.90
N TRP A 171 10.70 -3.73 -7.69
CA TRP A 171 10.66 -5.13 -8.14
C TRP A 171 9.56 -5.95 -7.45
N THR A 172 9.39 -5.78 -6.14
CA THR A 172 8.33 -6.46 -5.39
C THR A 172 6.94 -5.96 -5.76
N SER A 173 6.79 -4.68 -6.11
CA SER A 173 5.54 -4.13 -6.63
C SER A 173 5.18 -4.70 -8.00
N ILE A 174 6.15 -4.83 -8.91
CA ILE A 174 5.93 -5.49 -10.21
C ILE A 174 5.52 -6.94 -10.01
N LEU A 175 6.24 -7.68 -9.16
CA LEU A 175 5.91 -9.07 -8.86
C LEU A 175 4.51 -9.17 -8.24
N GLY A 176 4.19 -8.34 -7.25
CA GLY A 176 2.88 -8.31 -6.61
C GLY A 176 1.76 -8.00 -7.61
N PHE A 177 1.97 -7.02 -8.49
CA PHE A 177 1.02 -6.68 -9.56
C PHE A 177 0.78 -7.86 -10.51
N VAL A 178 1.85 -8.51 -10.99
CA VAL A 178 1.74 -9.68 -11.87
C VAL A 178 1.01 -10.83 -11.19
N VAL A 179 1.31 -11.09 -9.92
CA VAL A 179 0.63 -12.13 -9.14
C VAL A 179 -0.86 -11.80 -9.00
N MET A 180 -1.21 -10.56 -8.63
CA MET A 180 -2.61 -10.16 -8.48
C MET A 180 -3.37 -10.24 -9.80
N MET A 181 -2.81 -9.72 -10.90
CA MET A 181 -3.42 -9.82 -12.23
C MET A 181 -3.57 -11.27 -12.72
N SER A 182 -2.62 -12.14 -12.39
CA SER A 182 -2.73 -13.56 -12.72
C SER A 182 -3.84 -14.25 -11.93
N LEU A 183 -4.04 -13.86 -10.67
CA LEU A 183 -5.13 -14.37 -9.84
C LEU A 183 -6.48 -13.86 -10.32
N ASP A 184 -6.60 -12.57 -10.63
CA ASP A 184 -7.82 -11.96 -11.16
C ASP A 184 -8.26 -12.61 -12.47
N VAL A 185 -7.34 -12.74 -13.44
CA VAL A 185 -7.63 -13.39 -14.73
C VAL A 185 -7.81 -14.90 -14.61
N GLY A 186 -7.09 -15.55 -13.70
CA GLY A 186 -7.13 -17.01 -13.53
C GLY A 186 -8.33 -17.50 -12.72
N LEU A 187 -8.89 -16.65 -11.86
CA LEU A 187 -10.06 -16.97 -11.02
C LEU A 187 -11.35 -16.35 -11.58
N GLY A 188 -11.27 -15.21 -12.27
CA GLY A 188 -12.39 -14.51 -12.91
C GLY A 188 -13.06 -15.26 -14.05
#